data_AF-A0A2J8A1V0-F1
#
_entry.id   AF-A0A2J8A1V0-F1
#
_cell.length_a   1.000
_cell.length_b   1.000
_cell.length_c   1.000
_cell.angle_alpha   90.00
_cell.angle_beta   90.00
_cell.angle_gamma   90.00
#
_symmetry.space_group_name_H-M   'P 1'
#
loop_
_entity.id
_entity.type
_entity.pdbx_description
1 polymer ?
#
loop_
_entity_poly.entity_id
_entity_poly.type
_entity_poly.pdbx_seq_one_letter_code
_entity_poly.pdbx_strand_id
1 'polypeptide(L)'
;MDVKQLARSLGISQQTAVNRASELIRLLKLQIPGGLGQGEICRPVVCLELACQTTPGSNLPLREEFIRYSCSAPKVYNQTFTQIQRLLDVRPALDLRQLVTLF
;
A
#
# COMPACT_ATOMS: atom_id res chain seq x y z
N MET A 1 10.88 -8.46 3.46
CA MET A 1 9.88 -9.43 2.99
C MET A 1 9.86 -9.43 1.48
N ASP A 2 9.89 -10.60 0.84
CA ASP A 2 9.73 -10.69 -0.60
C ASP A 2 8.26 -10.47 -1.01
N VAL A 3 8.04 -9.48 -1.88
CA VAL A 3 6.70 -9.11 -2.39
C VAL A 3 6.03 -10.31 -3.07
N LYS A 4 6.81 -11.18 -3.72
CA LYS A 4 6.34 -12.41 -4.37
C LYS A 4 5.83 -13.44 -3.36
N GLN A 5 6.46 -13.56 -2.20
CA GLN A 5 6.02 -14.47 -1.14
C GLN A 5 4.73 -13.97 -0.49
N LEU A 6 4.65 -12.66 -0.22
CA LEU A 6 3.42 -12.01 0.27
C LEU A 6 2.25 -12.15 -0.70
N ALA A 7 2.50 -11.99 -2.00
CA ALA A 7 1.47 -12.19 -3.01
C ALA A 7 0.92 -13.61 -3.00
N ARG A 8 1.78 -14.62 -2.85
CA ARG A 8 1.38 -16.03 -2.74
C ARG A 8 0.57 -16.31 -1.48
N SER A 9 0.96 -15.75 -0.33
CA SER A 9 0.23 -15.93 0.94
C SER A 9 -1.14 -15.25 0.94
N LEU A 10 -1.31 -14.21 0.14
CA LEU A 10 -2.57 -13.49 -0.06
C LEU A 10 -3.41 -14.04 -1.24
N GLY A 11 -2.96 -15.12 -1.90
CA GLY A 11 -3.68 -15.70 -3.04
C GLY A 11 -3.67 -14.86 -4.31
N ILE A 12 -2.80 -13.84 -4.40
CA ILE A 12 -2.69 -12.96 -5.57
C ILE A 12 -1.83 -13.67 -6.62
N SER A 13 -2.50 -14.32 -7.57
CA SER A 13 -1.87 -15.05 -8.68
C SER A 13 -1.45 -14.14 -9.86
N GLN A 14 -1.93 -12.89 -9.88
CA GLN A 14 -1.65 -11.98 -10.98
C GLN A 14 -0.23 -11.40 -10.90
N GLN A 15 0.61 -11.83 -11.83
CA GLN A 15 1.99 -11.35 -11.96
C GLN A 15 2.07 -9.85 -12.26
N THR A 16 1.05 -9.27 -12.90
CA THR A 16 0.94 -7.83 -13.19
C THR A 16 0.87 -7.01 -11.90
N ALA A 17 0.05 -7.43 -10.93
CA ALA A 17 -0.07 -6.77 -9.63
C ALA A 17 1.25 -6.87 -8.82
N VAL A 18 1.92 -8.01 -8.87
CA VAL A 18 3.22 -8.23 -8.19
C VAL A 18 4.31 -7.34 -8.78
N ASN A 19 4.39 -7.25 -10.11
CA ASN A 19 5.36 -6.39 -10.79
C ASN A 19 5.09 -4.92 -10.43
N ARG A 20 3.82 -4.50 -10.47
CA ARG A 20 3.43 -3.13 -10.12
C ARG A 20 3.72 -2.80 -8.66
N ALA A 21 3.46 -3.72 -7.73
CA ALA A 21 3.85 -3.55 -6.32
C ALA A 21 5.37 -3.33 -6.16
N SER A 22 6.18 -4.08 -6.92
CA SER A 22 7.64 -3.91 -6.89
C SER A 22 8.11 -2.56 -7.44
N GLU A 23 7.44 -2.04 -8.47
CA GLU A 23 7.69 -0.71 -9.01
C GLU A 23 7.32 0.38 -8.01
N LEU A 24 6.16 0.27 -7.36
CA LEU A 24 5.71 1.21 -6.32
C LEU A 24 6.70 1.27 -5.16
N ILE A 25 7.24 0.13 -4.72
CA ILE A 25 8.28 0.08 -3.68
C ILE A 25 9.55 0.80 -4.14
N ARG A 26 9.95 0.64 -5.40
CA ARG A 26 11.14 1.31 -5.96
C ARG A 26 10.92 2.82 -6.04
N LEU A 27 9.76 3.26 -6.51
CA LEU A 27 9.38 4.68 -6.56
C LEU A 27 9.37 5.30 -5.16
N LEU A 28 8.79 4.61 -4.18
CA LEU A 28 8.78 5.04 -2.79
C LEU A 28 10.18 5.20 -2.19
N LYS A 29 11.12 4.31 -2.53
CA LYS A 29 12.52 4.44 -2.10
C LYS A 29 13.21 5.67 -2.68
N LEU A 30 12.86 6.08 -3.90
CA LEU A 30 13.39 7.29 -4.53
C LEU A 30 12.79 8.56 -3.94
N GLN A 31 11.48 8.55 -3.64
CA GLN A 31 10.75 9.69 -3.09
C GLN A 31 11.07 9.95 -1.62
N ILE A 32 11.29 8.89 -0.83
CA ILE A 32 11.59 9.00 0.60
C ILE A 32 12.90 8.25 0.90
N PRO A 33 14.06 8.93 0.79
CA PRO A 33 15.34 8.36 1.17
C PRO A 33 15.45 8.14 2.69
N GLY A 34 14.69 8.89 3.50
CA GLY A 34 14.69 8.79 4.97
C GLY A 34 13.84 7.66 5.58
N GLY A 35 13.15 6.87 4.75
CA GLY A 35 12.25 5.81 5.21
C GLY A 35 10.90 6.32 5.78
N LEU A 36 9.98 5.39 6.03
CA LEU A 36 8.63 5.66 6.56
C LEU A 36 8.55 5.55 8.10
N GLY A 37 9.70 5.52 8.79
CA GLY A 37 9.77 5.27 10.23
C GLY A 37 9.11 3.94 10.61
N GLN A 38 8.13 3.97 11.54
CA GLN A 38 7.40 2.77 11.97
C GLN A 38 6.62 2.08 10.84
N GLY A 39 6.32 2.82 9.75
CA GLY A 39 5.62 2.30 8.57
C GLY A 39 6.50 1.51 7.59
N GLU A 40 7.81 1.38 7.84
CA GLU A 40 8.68 0.62 6.94
C GLU A 40 8.34 -0.87 6.88
N ILE A 41 7.87 -1.43 8.00
CA ILE A 41 7.52 -2.86 8.12
C ILE A 41 6.29 -3.17 7.26
N CYS A 42 5.30 -2.27 7.22
CA CYS A 42 4.07 -2.45 6.45
C CYS A 42 4.16 -1.96 5.00
N ARG A 43 5.23 -1.24 4.62
CA ARG A 43 5.47 -0.72 3.26
C ARG A 43 5.22 -1.74 2.14
N PRO A 44 5.80 -2.95 2.14
CA PRO A 44 5.59 -3.90 1.04
C PRO A 44 4.14 -4.38 0.95
N VAL A 45 3.45 -4.51 2.08
CA VAL A 45 2.05 -4.95 2.15
C VAL A 45 1.11 -3.87 1.63
N VAL A 46 1.33 -2.62 2.04
CA VAL A 46 0.57 -1.46 1.55
C VAL A 46 0.75 -1.25 0.04
N CYS A 47 1.99 -1.38 -0.46
CA CYS A 47 2.25 -1.26 -1.91
C CYS A 47 1.56 -2.36 -2.70
N LEU A 48 1.43 -3.56 -2.13
CA LEU A 48 0.72 -4.68 -2.73
C LEU A 48 -0.79 -4.43 -2.76
N GLU A 49 -1.37 -3.92 -1.66
CA GLU A 49 -2.79 -3.53 -1.59
C GLU A 49 -3.11 -2.46 -2.65
N LEU A 50 -2.29 -1.42 -2.78
CA LEU A 50 -2.46 -0.37 -3.80
C LEU A 50 -2.28 -0.91 -5.23
N ALA A 51 -1.34 -1.81 -5.44
CA ALA A 51 -1.15 -2.45 -6.74
C ALA A 51 -2.37 -3.30 -7.13
N CYS A 52 -2.99 -4.00 -6.19
CA CYS A 52 -4.25 -4.70 -6.40
C CYS A 52 -5.40 -3.73 -6.72
N GLN A 53 -5.53 -2.63 -5.96
CA GLN A 53 -6.58 -1.63 -6.20
C GLN A 53 -6.46 -0.94 -7.57
N THR A 54 -5.24 -0.75 -8.07
CA THR A 54 -4.98 -0.09 -9.35
C THR A 54 -4.96 -1.05 -10.55
N THR A 55 -4.92 -2.37 -10.32
CA THR A 55 -4.93 -3.37 -11.38
C THR A 55 -6.36 -3.89 -11.58
N PRO A 56 -7.04 -3.55 -12.69
CA PRO A 56 -8.40 -4.02 -12.94
C PRO A 56 -8.45 -5.54 -13.06
N GLY A 57 -9.40 -6.17 -12.36
CA GLY A 57 -9.60 -7.62 -12.36
C GLY A 57 -8.71 -8.38 -11.37
N SER A 58 -7.99 -7.71 -10.46
CA SER A 58 -7.32 -8.38 -9.35
C SER A 58 -8.31 -8.69 -8.22
N ASN A 59 -8.25 -9.91 -7.69
CA ASN A 59 -8.98 -10.24 -6.46
C ASN A 59 -8.38 -9.39 -5.34
N LEU A 60 -9.18 -8.50 -4.78
CA LEU A 60 -8.84 -7.71 -3.61
C LEU A 60 -9.07 -8.58 -2.37
N PRO A 61 -8.01 -9.01 -1.66
CA PRO A 61 -8.17 -9.65 -0.36
C PRO A 61 -8.84 -8.69 0.64
N LEU A 62 -9.40 -9.23 1.72
CA LEU A 62 -9.94 -8.40 2.79
C LEU A 62 -8.81 -7.55 3.38
N ARG A 63 -9.08 -6.25 3.62
CA ARG A 63 -8.11 -5.33 4.24
C ARG A 63 -7.54 -5.84 5.57
N GLU A 64 -8.33 -6.64 6.30
CA GLU A 64 -7.90 -7.29 7.54
C GLU A 64 -6.77 -8.30 7.34
N GLU A 65 -6.75 -9.02 6.22
CA GLU A 65 -5.68 -9.97 5.91
C GLU A 65 -4.37 -9.23 5.68
N PHE A 66 -4.40 -8.12 4.94
CA PHE A 66 -3.25 -7.25 4.77
C PHE A 66 -2.73 -6.71 6.12
N ILE A 67 -3.62 -6.27 7.01
CA ILE A 67 -3.21 -5.78 8.33
C ILE A 67 -2.54 -6.90 9.13
N ARG A 68 -3.06 -8.13 9.10
CA ARG A 68 -2.45 -9.31 9.75
C ARG A 68 -1.06 -9.60 9.20
N TYR A 69 -0.89 -9.61 7.87
CA TYR A 69 0.40 -9.86 7.22
C TYR A 69 1.40 -8.71 7.37
N SER A 70 0.92 -7.49 7.62
CA SER A 70 1.78 -6.32 7.85
C SER A 70 2.46 -6.32 9.23
N CYS A 71 2.03 -7.20 10.14
CA CYS A 71 2.47 -7.26 11.55
C CYS A 71 2.43 -5.89 12.25
N SER A 72 1.53 -4.99 11.82
CA SER A 72 1.44 -3.63 12.33
C SER A 72 0.06 -3.36 12.94
N ALA A 73 0.01 -2.45 13.91
CA ALA A 73 -1.28 -2.02 14.46
C ALA A 73 -2.12 -1.38 13.35
N PRO A 74 -3.45 -1.60 13.33
CA PRO A 74 -4.32 -1.09 12.26
C PRO A 74 -4.26 0.43 12.11
N LYS A 75 -3.99 1.15 13.21
CA LYS A 75 -3.78 2.61 13.20
C LYS A 75 -2.53 3.01 12.41
N VAL A 76 -1.41 2.34 12.65
CA VAL A 76 -0.13 2.59 11.95
C VAL A 76 -0.26 2.20 10.49
N TYR A 77 -0.93 1.08 10.20
CA TYR A 77 -1.24 0.65 8.84
C TYR A 77 -2.03 1.71 8.07
N ASN A 78 -3.13 2.22 8.64
CA ASN A 78 -3.98 3.21 7.98
C ASN A 78 -3.27 4.55 7.76
N GLN A 79 -2.44 4.99 8.70
CA GLN A 79 -1.62 6.20 8.55
C GLN A 79 -0.60 6.02 7.42
N THR A 80 0.11 4.89 7.41
CA THR A 80 1.11 4.59 6.38
C THR A 80 0.46 4.43 5.00
N PHE A 81 -0.71 3.78 4.94
CA PHE A 81 -1.51 3.67 3.73
C PHE A 81 -1.87 5.04 3.16
N THR A 82 -2.38 5.93 4.01
CA THR A 82 -2.75 7.29 3.61
C THR A 82 -1.54 8.10 3.13
N GLN A 83 -0.41 7.98 3.83
CA GLN A 83 0.84 8.63 3.44
C GLN A 83 1.32 8.13 2.07
N ILE A 84 1.43 6.81 1.90
CA ILE A 84 1.87 6.20 0.64
C ILE A 84 0.92 6.56 -0.51
N GLN A 85 -0.38 6.54 -0.26
CA GLN A 85 -1.38 6.92 -1.24
C GLN A 85 -1.24 8.38 -1.71
N ARG A 86 -0.98 9.31 -0.77
CA ARG A 86 -0.67 10.72 -1.08
C ARG A 86 0.62 10.87 -1.87
N LEU A 87 1.67 10.13 -1.50
CA LEU A 87 2.98 10.20 -2.13
C LEU A 87 2.99 9.67 -3.56
N LEU A 88 2.19 8.63 -3.83
CA LEU A 88 2.08 8.03 -5.16
C LEU A 88 1.04 8.76 -6.04
N ASP A 89 0.42 9.84 -5.55
CA ASP A 89 -0.73 10.54 -6.15
C ASP A 89 -1.83 9.57 -6.65
N VAL A 90 -1.97 8.42 -5.97
CA VAL A 90 -3.06 7.45 -6.20
C VAL A 90 -4.28 8.01 -5.48
N ARG A 91 -4.82 9.11 -6.01
CA ARG A 91 -5.86 9.90 -5.33
C ARG A 91 -7.03 9.00 -4.92
N PRO A 92 -7.38 8.93 -3.62
CA PRO A 92 -8.78 8.78 -3.30
C PRO A 92 -9.45 10.08 -3.80
N ALA A 93 -10.65 10.01 -4.34
CA ALA A 93 -11.44 11.22 -4.54
C ALA A 93 -11.46 11.98 -3.21
N LEU A 94 -10.74 13.09 -3.13
CA LEU A 94 -10.70 13.90 -1.91
C LEU A 94 -12.11 14.49 -1.78
N ASP A 95 -12.92 13.90 -0.91
CA ASP A 95 -14.17 14.52 -0.53
C ASP A 95 -13.86 15.89 0.06
N LEU A 96 -14.54 16.93 -0.41
CA LEU A 96 -14.40 18.34 0.00
C LEU A 96 -14.30 18.54 1.52
N ARG A 97 -14.88 17.62 2.31
CA ARG A 97 -14.82 17.61 3.78
C ARG A 97 -13.40 17.47 4.35
N GLN A 98 -12.50 16.73 3.69
CA GLN A 98 -11.11 16.63 4.15
C GLN A 98 -10.29 17.89 3.81
N LEU A 99 -10.73 18.67 2.80
CA LEU A 99 -10.09 19.95 2.46
C LEU A 99 -10.40 21.04 3.50
N VAL A 100 -11.63 21.05 4.02
CA VAL A 100 -12.11 22.06 4.99
C VAL A 100 -11.45 21.95 6.36
N THR A 101 -10.90 20.79 6.73
CA THR A 101 -10.17 20.63 8.02
C THR A 101 -8.72 21.08 7.97
N LEU A 102 -8.21 21.43 6.78
CA LEU A 102 -6.84 21.88 6.53
C LEU A 102 -6.70 23.41 6.39
N PHE A 103 -7.82 24.14 6.28
CA PHE A 103 -7.93 25.59 6.26
C PHE A 103 -8.58 26.08 7.56
#